data_AF-A0A660L5R0-F1
#
_entry.id   AF-A0A660L5R0-F1
#
_cell.length_a   1.000
_cell.length_b   1.000
_cell.length_c   1.000
_cell.angle_alpha   90.00
_cell.angle_beta   90.00
_cell.angle_gamma   90.00
#
_symmetry.space_group_name_H-M   'P 1'
#
loop_
_entity.id
_entity.type
_entity.pdbx_description
1 polymer ?
#
loop_
_entity_poly.entity_id
_entity_poly.type
_entity_poly.pdbx_seq_one_letter_code
_entity_poly.pdbx_strand_id
1 'polypeptide(L)'
;MRSSLSALAALEARRLLLHPFVLAGLALSVWMAVATLDSHGQLKTMLLMGMAVLPLALGTFAASHLAALRSRRAGSEELLDTLPQDARVRTGAQLLAVLAALPPAVAVLAGCYLLFGAGDGLIIAWDGTRRVPAFVELAQGPLLVLALGALGVFLGRVGPIAPIALVLPVVIVVAEVPLAAWTPDSVLRWAVPLANDIVAVPDSWVACEPLSPQNCGIVDHFDTTALAWHLLALAGTAAAFAAAALATRWTVRAGYAVGALAVVVLTTWAAV
;
A
#
# COMPACT_ATOMS: atom_id res chain seq x y z
N MET A 1 18.23 -15.09 21.79
CA MET A 1 17.74 -14.87 20.40
C MET A 1 16.61 -13.85 20.29
N ARG A 2 15.60 -13.82 21.19
CA ARG A 2 14.52 -12.82 21.10
C ARG A 2 15.01 -11.37 21.27
N SER A 3 15.93 -11.11 22.22
CA SER A 3 16.47 -9.77 22.48
C SER A 3 17.30 -9.18 21.33
N SER A 4 18.03 -10.01 20.58
CA SER A 4 18.82 -9.56 19.43
C SER A 4 17.93 -9.17 18.24
N LEU A 5 16.81 -9.88 18.04
CA LEU A 5 15.87 -9.57 16.96
C LEU A 5 15.16 -8.23 17.21
N SER A 6 14.68 -8.00 18.44
CA SER A 6 13.96 -6.76 18.76
C SER A 6 14.87 -5.52 18.69
N ALA A 7 16.11 -5.62 19.18
CA ALA A 7 17.07 -4.53 19.08
C ALA A 7 17.43 -4.20 17.62
N LEU A 8 17.62 -5.23 16.78
CA LEU A 8 17.90 -5.04 15.36
C LEU A 8 16.68 -4.45 14.63
N ALA A 9 15.47 -4.93 14.94
CA ALA A 9 14.23 -4.42 14.36
C ALA A 9 14.03 -2.93 14.70
N ALA A 10 14.31 -2.51 15.94
CA ALA A 10 14.23 -1.11 16.34
C ALA A 10 15.22 -0.22 15.58
N LEU A 11 16.45 -0.70 15.35
CA LEU A 11 17.44 0.03 14.57
C LEU A 11 17.03 0.15 13.09
N GLU A 12 16.58 -0.95 12.47
CA GLU A 12 16.11 -0.93 11.09
C GLU A 12 14.82 -0.12 10.94
N ALA A 13 13.93 -0.11 11.92
CA ALA A 13 12.75 0.75 11.96
C ALA A 13 13.14 2.24 11.92
N ARG A 14 14.10 2.65 12.75
CA ARG A 14 14.61 4.03 12.74
C ARG A 14 15.25 4.38 11.40
N ARG A 15 16.03 3.46 10.81
CA ARG A 15 16.64 3.66 9.49
C ARG A 15 15.60 3.76 8.38
N LEU A 16 14.54 2.96 8.44
CA LEU A 16 13.45 2.97 7.48
C LEU A 16 12.68 4.29 7.55
N LEU A 17 12.31 4.74 8.75
CA LEU A 17 11.57 5.99 8.95
C LEU A 17 12.38 7.23 8.55
N LEU A 18 13.71 7.19 8.71
CA LEU A 18 14.60 8.26 8.27
C LEU A 18 15.04 8.11 6.81
N HIS A 19 14.53 7.12 6.08
CA HIS A 19 14.91 6.91 4.69
C HIS A 19 14.33 8.01 3.81
N PRO A 20 15.10 8.62 2.88
CA PRO A 20 14.64 9.73 2.06
C PRO A 20 13.36 9.42 1.27
N PHE A 21 13.22 8.20 0.71
CA PHE A 21 11.96 7.79 0.04
C PHE A 21 10.74 7.72 0.97
N VAL A 22 10.89 7.30 2.23
CA VAL A 22 9.77 7.26 3.18
C VAL A 22 9.37 8.68 3.57
N LEU A 23 10.35 9.54 3.83
CA LEU A 23 10.10 10.96 4.14
C LEU A 23 9.46 11.70 2.95
N ALA A 24 9.94 11.46 1.73
CA ALA A 24 9.35 12.03 0.52
C ALA A 24 7.93 11.51 0.30
N GLY A 25 7.69 10.20 0.48
CA GLY A 25 6.35 9.61 0.42
C GLY A 25 5.41 10.21 1.46
N LEU A 26 5.86 10.37 2.71
CA LEU A 26 5.10 11.02 3.76
C LEU A 26 4.76 12.47 3.42
N ALA A 27 5.74 13.24 2.95
CA ALA A 27 5.55 14.63 2.56
C ALA A 27 4.54 14.76 1.41
N LEU A 28 4.63 13.88 0.40
CA LEU A 28 3.67 13.83 -0.72
C LEU A 28 2.27 13.44 -0.26
N SER A 29 2.16 12.47 0.65
CA SER A 29 0.89 12.09 1.28
C SER A 29 0.22 13.25 2.02
N VAL A 30 0.98 14.00 2.83
CA VAL A 30 0.48 15.20 3.52
C VAL A 30 0.12 16.30 2.53
N TRP A 31 0.98 16.56 1.54
CA TRP A 31 0.73 17.56 0.52
C TRP A 31 -0.57 17.27 -0.25
N MET A 32 -0.77 16.01 -0.65
CA MET A 32 -1.97 15.60 -1.37
C MET A 32 -3.24 15.77 -0.53
N ALA A 33 -3.19 15.50 0.78
CA ALA A 33 -4.29 15.76 1.69
C ALA A 33 -4.63 17.25 1.78
N VAL A 34 -3.63 18.12 1.86
CA VAL A 34 -3.83 19.58 1.93
C VAL A 34 -4.32 20.14 0.58
N ALA A 35 -3.76 19.68 -0.52
CA ALA A 35 -4.12 20.13 -1.87
C ALA A 35 -5.57 19.79 -2.26
N THR A 36 -6.23 18.92 -1.50
CA THR A 36 -7.58 18.41 -1.78
C THR A 36 -8.62 18.86 -0.75
N LEU A 37 -8.29 19.81 0.14
CA LEU A 37 -9.22 20.35 1.13
C LEU A 37 -10.50 20.94 0.50
N ASP A 38 -10.37 21.58 -0.66
CA ASP A 38 -11.50 22.20 -1.38
C ASP A 38 -12.13 21.25 -2.42
N SER A 39 -11.73 19.98 -2.43
CA SER A 39 -12.30 19.00 -3.36
C SER A 39 -13.68 18.50 -2.93
N HIS A 40 -14.39 17.91 -3.89
CA HIS A 40 -15.69 17.28 -3.67
C HIS A 40 -15.57 16.03 -2.77
N GLY A 41 -16.67 15.63 -2.10
CA GLY A 41 -16.63 14.58 -1.10
C GLY A 41 -16.27 13.19 -1.63
N GLN A 42 -16.53 12.90 -2.90
CA GLN A 42 -16.12 11.64 -3.54
C GLN A 42 -14.59 11.53 -3.65
N LEU A 43 -13.85 12.60 -4.01
CA LEU A 43 -12.37 12.58 -4.00
C LEU A 43 -11.84 12.43 -2.57
N LYS A 44 -12.43 13.16 -1.61
CA LYS A 44 -12.11 13.03 -0.18
C LYS A 44 -12.34 11.61 0.34
N THR A 45 -13.40 10.95 -0.11
CA THR A 45 -13.69 9.55 0.23
C THR A 45 -12.59 8.65 -0.33
N MET A 46 -12.24 8.78 -1.62
CA MET A 46 -11.15 8.01 -2.24
C MET A 46 -9.80 8.21 -1.53
N LEU A 47 -9.50 9.44 -1.09
CA LEU A 47 -8.32 9.75 -0.28
C LEU A 47 -8.32 8.98 1.06
N LEU A 48 -9.46 8.93 1.74
CA LEU A 48 -9.63 8.21 3.00
C LEU A 48 -9.58 6.68 2.84
N MET A 49 -9.96 6.16 1.67
CA MET A 49 -9.81 4.74 1.31
C MET A 49 -8.35 4.32 1.07
N GLY A 50 -7.39 5.23 1.21
CA GLY A 50 -5.97 4.90 1.18
C GLY A 50 -5.19 5.57 0.05
N MET A 51 -5.84 6.27 -0.90
CA MET A 51 -5.11 7.09 -1.88
C MET A 51 -4.18 8.07 -1.17
N ALA A 52 -4.63 8.71 -0.07
CA ALA A 52 -3.83 9.66 0.71
C ALA A 52 -2.47 9.07 1.17
N VAL A 53 -2.41 7.77 1.47
CA VAL A 53 -1.20 7.11 1.97
C VAL A 53 -0.46 6.30 0.90
N LEU A 54 -0.96 6.26 -0.34
CA LEU A 54 -0.29 5.57 -1.44
C LEU A 54 1.17 6.06 -1.65
N PRO A 55 1.47 7.38 -1.66
CA PRO A 55 2.86 7.84 -1.77
C PRO A 55 3.78 7.32 -0.65
N LEU A 56 3.29 7.29 0.60
CA LEU A 56 4.01 6.70 1.74
C LEU A 56 4.23 5.19 1.57
N ALA A 57 3.23 4.45 1.08
CA ALA A 57 3.33 3.02 0.82
C ALA A 57 4.40 2.71 -0.25
N LEU A 58 4.41 3.48 -1.33
CA LEU A 58 5.42 3.39 -2.40
C LEU A 58 6.83 3.76 -1.90
N GLY A 59 6.94 4.81 -1.08
CA GLY A 59 8.20 5.17 -0.42
C GLY A 59 8.72 4.09 0.51
N THR A 60 7.82 3.43 1.24
CA THR A 60 8.13 2.29 2.12
C THR A 60 8.59 1.07 1.33
N PHE A 61 7.97 0.76 0.20
CA PHE A 61 8.44 -0.26 -0.74
C PHE A 61 9.87 0.03 -1.21
N ALA A 62 10.13 1.23 -1.75
CA ALA A 62 11.43 1.57 -2.30
C ALA A 62 12.53 1.51 -1.22
N ALA A 63 12.25 2.05 -0.03
CA ALA A 63 13.19 2.05 1.08
C ALA A 63 13.49 0.64 1.61
N SER A 64 12.46 -0.19 1.80
CA SER A 64 12.62 -1.58 2.27
C SER A 64 13.36 -2.44 1.25
N HIS A 65 13.08 -2.27 -0.05
CA HIS A 65 13.82 -2.93 -1.14
C HIS A 65 15.31 -2.58 -1.13
N LEU A 66 15.63 -1.28 -1.08
CA LEU A 66 17.02 -0.81 -1.06
C LEU A 66 17.76 -1.19 0.24
N ALA A 67 17.05 -1.26 1.36
CA ALA A 67 17.58 -1.76 2.63
C ALA A 67 17.90 -3.27 2.55
N ALA A 68 17.04 -4.07 1.94
CA ALA A 68 17.27 -5.49 1.69
C ALA A 68 18.48 -5.74 0.75
N LEU A 69 18.73 -4.83 -0.19
CA LEU A 69 19.90 -4.87 -1.09
C LEU A 69 21.20 -4.29 -0.50
N ARG A 70 21.16 -3.69 0.70
CA ARG A 70 22.30 -2.96 1.27
C ARG A 70 23.55 -3.84 1.40
N SER A 71 23.42 -5.07 1.90
CA SER A 71 24.56 -5.98 2.08
C SER A 71 25.23 -6.36 0.77
N ARG A 72 24.42 -6.65 -0.26
CA ARG A 72 24.86 -7.02 -1.62
C ARG A 72 25.59 -5.87 -2.31
N ARG A 73 24.99 -4.67 -2.29
CA ARG A 73 25.61 -3.48 -2.90
C ARG A 73 26.94 -3.11 -2.26
N ALA A 74 27.11 -3.40 -0.98
CA ALA A 74 28.36 -3.19 -0.26
C ALA A 74 29.37 -4.34 -0.41
N GLY A 75 29.05 -5.42 -1.14
CA GLY A 75 29.92 -6.61 -1.24
C GLY A 75 30.14 -7.31 0.10
N SER A 76 29.31 -7.03 1.10
CA SER A 76 29.53 -7.47 2.50
C SER A 76 28.90 -8.81 2.83
N GLU A 77 28.26 -9.49 1.87
CA GLU A 77 27.58 -10.78 2.15
C GLU A 77 28.56 -11.85 2.62
N GLU A 78 29.75 -11.97 2.02
CA GLU A 78 30.76 -12.96 2.41
C GLU A 78 31.23 -12.76 3.87
N LEU A 79 31.50 -11.50 4.25
CA LEU A 79 31.85 -11.14 5.64
C LEU A 79 30.69 -11.43 6.60
N LEU A 80 29.48 -11.05 6.22
CA LEU A 80 28.27 -11.24 7.03
C LEU A 80 27.84 -12.71 7.16
N ASP A 81 28.30 -13.59 6.27
CA ASP A 81 28.04 -15.04 6.32
C ASP A 81 29.00 -15.76 7.28
N THR A 82 30.15 -15.16 7.61
CA THR A 82 31.03 -15.67 8.68
C THR A 82 30.55 -15.31 10.08
N LEU A 83 29.64 -14.33 10.20
CA LEU A 83 29.06 -13.96 11.48
C LEU A 83 28.07 -15.03 11.96
N PRO A 84 27.98 -15.29 13.28
CA PRO A 84 27.07 -16.29 13.84
C PRO A 84 25.58 -15.93 13.68
N GLN A 85 25.26 -14.79 13.06
CA GLN A 85 23.90 -14.29 12.96
C GLN A 85 23.26 -14.69 11.62
N ASP A 86 22.25 -15.57 11.71
CA ASP A 86 21.51 -16.08 10.56
C ASP A 86 20.86 -14.94 9.74
N ALA A 87 20.95 -15.02 8.41
CA ALA A 87 20.27 -14.13 7.47
C ALA A 87 18.75 -14.01 7.75
N ARG A 88 18.11 -15.06 8.28
CA ARG A 88 16.70 -15.04 8.70
C ARG A 88 16.42 -14.00 9.78
N VAL A 89 17.35 -13.81 10.72
CA VAL A 89 17.20 -12.79 11.78
C VAL A 89 17.24 -11.39 11.18
N ARG A 90 18.10 -11.15 10.18
CA ARG A 90 18.18 -9.86 9.48
C ARG A 90 16.91 -9.57 8.68
N THR A 91 16.43 -10.55 7.91
CA THR A 91 15.16 -10.41 7.15
C THR A 91 13.96 -10.25 8.08
N GLY A 92 13.90 -11.01 9.17
CA GLY A 92 12.86 -10.86 10.20
C GLY A 92 12.87 -9.47 10.83
N ALA A 93 14.05 -8.91 11.12
CA ALA A 93 14.16 -7.55 11.63
C ALA A 93 13.70 -6.49 10.61
N GLN A 94 14.00 -6.68 9.32
CA GLN A 94 13.51 -5.79 8.25
C GLN A 94 11.98 -5.86 8.08
N LEU A 95 11.39 -7.05 8.15
CA LEU A 95 9.94 -7.22 8.10
C LEU A 95 9.26 -6.58 9.32
N LEU A 96 9.81 -6.76 10.52
CA LEU A 96 9.32 -6.06 11.72
C LEU A 96 9.50 -4.54 11.63
N ALA A 97 10.56 -4.06 10.99
CA ALA A 97 10.79 -2.63 10.78
C ALA A 97 9.72 -1.98 9.90
N VAL A 98 9.12 -2.72 8.95
CA VAL A 98 7.99 -2.22 8.13
C VAL A 98 6.80 -1.81 8.99
N LEU A 99 6.56 -2.48 10.13
CA LEU A 99 5.48 -2.10 11.07
C LEU A 99 5.65 -0.68 11.61
N ALA A 100 6.88 -0.14 11.63
CA ALA A 100 7.14 1.22 12.07
C ALA A 100 6.58 2.28 11.09
N ALA A 101 6.21 1.91 9.86
CA ALA A 101 5.52 2.78 8.92
C ALA A 101 4.00 2.90 9.18
N LEU A 102 3.43 2.08 10.08
CA LEU A 102 2.00 2.14 10.41
C LEU A 102 1.60 3.44 11.13
N PRO A 103 2.30 3.91 12.19
CA PRO A 103 1.94 5.16 12.86
C PRO A 103 1.83 6.37 11.93
N PRO A 104 2.81 6.68 11.03
CA PRO A 104 2.64 7.80 10.11
C PRO A 104 1.51 7.59 9.10
N ALA A 105 1.25 6.37 8.63
CA ALA A 105 0.12 6.08 7.74
C ALA A 105 -1.23 6.35 8.43
N VAL A 106 -1.39 5.85 9.66
CA VAL A 106 -2.57 6.09 10.48
C VAL A 106 -2.71 7.57 10.82
N ALA A 107 -1.61 8.27 11.12
CA ALA A 107 -1.63 9.71 11.40
C ALA A 107 -2.07 10.54 10.19
N VAL A 108 -1.61 10.21 8.99
CA VAL A 108 -2.07 10.85 7.75
C VAL A 108 -3.57 10.63 7.56
N LEU A 109 -4.05 9.39 7.68
CA LEU A 109 -5.48 9.09 7.50
C LEU A 109 -6.36 9.74 8.57
N ALA A 110 -5.94 9.71 9.83
CA ALA A 110 -6.62 10.40 10.91
C ALA A 110 -6.64 11.92 10.66
N GLY A 111 -5.53 12.49 10.17
CA GLY A 111 -5.45 13.87 9.74
C GLY A 111 -6.44 14.20 8.64
N CYS A 112 -6.48 13.41 7.56
CA CYS A 112 -7.46 13.55 6.48
C CYS A 112 -8.90 13.44 7.01
N TYR A 113 -9.19 12.47 7.88
CA TYR A 113 -10.52 12.23 8.42
C TYR A 113 -11.04 13.46 9.18
N LEU A 114 -10.18 14.07 10.00
CA LEU A 114 -10.49 15.28 10.74
C LEU A 114 -10.57 16.52 9.82
N LEU A 115 -9.58 16.72 8.95
CA LEU A 115 -9.52 17.88 8.05
C LEU A 115 -10.67 17.92 7.05
N PHE A 116 -11.16 16.76 6.61
CA PHE A 116 -12.28 16.67 5.69
C PHE A 116 -13.65 16.75 6.39
N GLY A 117 -13.69 16.73 7.72
CA GLY A 117 -14.94 16.67 8.48
C GLY A 117 -15.70 15.36 8.22
N ALA A 118 -15.00 14.25 7.99
CA ALA A 118 -15.61 13.00 7.55
C ALA A 118 -16.58 12.39 8.58
N GLY A 119 -16.43 12.76 9.86
CA GLY A 119 -17.35 12.36 10.94
C GLY A 119 -18.77 12.94 10.80
N ASP A 120 -18.92 14.10 10.15
CA ASP A 120 -20.22 14.75 9.93
C ASP A 120 -20.91 14.27 8.63
N GLY A 121 -20.27 13.32 7.94
CA GLY A 121 -20.67 12.80 6.64
C GLY A 121 -20.22 13.69 5.48
N LEU A 122 -19.38 13.11 4.60
CA LEU A 122 -18.93 13.75 3.38
C LEU A 122 -20.07 13.78 2.35
N ILE A 123 -20.31 14.93 1.73
CA ILE A 123 -21.28 15.06 0.63
C ILE A 123 -20.66 14.44 -0.63
N ILE A 124 -21.12 13.25 -1.00
CA ILE A 124 -20.53 12.43 -2.06
C ILE A 124 -21.26 12.54 -3.40
N ALA A 125 -22.48 13.07 -3.42
CA ALA A 125 -23.30 13.24 -4.61
C ALA A 125 -23.99 14.63 -4.63
N TRP A 126 -24.42 15.04 -5.82
CA TRP A 126 -25.02 16.36 -6.07
C TRP A 126 -26.39 16.55 -5.40
N ASP A 127 -27.09 15.45 -5.11
CA ASP A 127 -28.36 15.43 -4.39
C ASP A 127 -28.22 15.66 -2.87
N GLY A 128 -26.98 15.86 -2.39
CA GLY A 128 -26.68 16.08 -0.98
C GLY A 128 -26.47 14.79 -0.18
N THR A 129 -26.42 13.62 -0.82
CA THR A 129 -26.14 12.35 -0.15
C THR A 129 -24.84 12.43 0.63
N ARG A 130 -24.91 12.06 1.91
CA ARG A 130 -23.78 12.06 2.83
C ARG A 130 -23.31 10.64 3.16
N ARG A 131 -22.00 10.45 3.26
CA ARG A 131 -21.38 9.20 3.73
C ARG A 131 -20.30 9.47 4.76
N VAL A 132 -20.32 8.68 5.84
CA VAL A 132 -19.21 8.56 6.76
C VAL A 132 -18.40 7.33 6.36
N PRO A 133 -17.09 7.44 6.12
CA PRO A 133 -16.27 6.29 5.78
C PRO A 133 -16.29 5.22 6.87
N ALA A 134 -16.54 3.98 6.47
CA ALA A 134 -16.52 2.81 7.31
C ALA A 134 -15.09 2.44 7.72
N PHE A 135 -14.96 1.69 8.82
CA PHE A 135 -13.66 1.21 9.29
C PHE A 135 -12.92 0.38 8.23
N VAL A 136 -13.63 -0.43 7.45
CA VAL A 136 -13.04 -1.24 6.37
C VAL A 136 -12.38 -0.37 5.30
N GLU A 137 -13.00 0.75 4.91
CA GLU A 137 -12.41 1.72 3.97
C GLU A 137 -11.12 2.32 4.53
N LEU A 138 -11.13 2.71 5.82
CA LEU A 138 -9.96 3.32 6.47
C LEU A 138 -8.81 2.32 6.70
N ALA A 139 -9.10 1.03 6.82
CA ALA A 139 -8.10 -0.01 7.06
C ALA A 139 -7.23 -0.35 5.82
N GLN A 140 -7.68 0.03 4.63
CA GLN A 140 -7.00 -0.23 3.37
C GLN A 140 -5.62 0.44 3.28
N GLY A 141 -5.52 1.71 3.67
CA GLY A 141 -4.27 2.46 3.61
C GLY A 141 -3.12 1.86 4.44
N PRO A 142 -3.31 1.53 5.72
CA PRO A 142 -2.28 0.88 6.53
C PRO A 142 -1.89 -0.52 6.01
N LEU A 143 -2.86 -1.31 5.55
CA LEU A 143 -2.58 -2.63 4.96
C LEU A 143 -1.79 -2.52 3.66
N LEU A 144 -2.05 -1.50 2.84
CA LEU A 144 -1.30 -1.20 1.63
C LEU A 144 0.18 -0.91 1.94
N VAL A 145 0.46 -0.11 2.98
CA VAL A 145 1.83 0.17 3.44
C VAL A 145 2.56 -1.11 3.86
N LEU A 146 1.87 -2.01 4.57
CA LEU A 146 2.46 -3.30 4.98
C LEU A 146 2.73 -4.22 3.79
N ALA A 147 1.75 -4.37 2.89
CA ALA A 147 1.87 -5.24 1.72
C ALA A 147 3.03 -4.80 0.83
N LEU A 148 3.10 -3.50 0.52
CA LEU A 148 4.17 -2.94 -0.30
C LEU A 148 5.53 -2.94 0.41
N GLY A 149 5.58 -2.68 1.71
CA GLY A 149 6.82 -2.82 2.49
C GLY A 149 7.34 -4.26 2.52
N ALA A 150 6.47 -5.25 2.73
CA ALA A 150 6.83 -6.67 2.70
C ALA A 150 7.28 -7.11 1.31
N LEU A 151 6.61 -6.65 0.25
CA LEU A 151 7.00 -6.87 -1.14
C LEU A 151 8.41 -6.32 -1.42
N GLY A 152 8.72 -5.12 -0.93
CA GLY A 152 10.05 -4.52 -1.09
C GLY A 152 11.15 -5.39 -0.48
N VAL A 153 10.95 -5.86 0.76
CA VAL A 153 11.87 -6.81 1.42
C VAL A 153 11.99 -8.09 0.60
N PHE A 154 10.89 -8.71 0.19
CA PHE A 154 10.89 -9.95 -0.59
C PHE A 154 11.68 -9.81 -1.89
N LEU A 155 11.38 -8.80 -2.71
CA LEU A 155 12.08 -8.59 -3.98
C LEU A 155 13.57 -8.32 -3.79
N GLY A 156 13.94 -7.57 -2.73
CA GLY A 156 15.35 -7.31 -2.42
C GLY A 156 16.11 -8.57 -2.01
N ARG A 157 15.41 -9.59 -1.48
CA ARG A 157 16.01 -10.89 -1.17
C ARG A 157 16.14 -11.78 -2.40
N VAL A 158 15.12 -11.79 -3.27
CA VAL A 158 15.08 -12.65 -4.46
C VAL A 158 16.03 -12.16 -5.56
N GLY A 159 16.07 -10.86 -5.87
CA GLY A 159 16.80 -10.34 -7.04
C GLY A 159 17.54 -9.03 -6.75
N PRO A 160 18.85 -8.92 -7.05
CA PRO A 160 19.65 -7.72 -6.83
C PRO A 160 19.42 -6.61 -7.88
N ILE A 161 18.17 -6.37 -8.29
CA ILE A 161 17.85 -5.42 -9.37
C ILE A 161 17.42 -4.09 -8.75
N ALA A 162 18.41 -3.26 -8.39
CA ALA A 162 18.16 -1.95 -7.76
C ALA A 162 17.15 -1.05 -8.50
N PRO A 163 17.09 -1.00 -9.85
CA PRO A 163 16.09 -0.21 -10.57
C PRO A 163 14.63 -0.55 -10.24
N ILE A 164 14.33 -1.75 -9.72
CA ILE A 164 12.97 -2.15 -9.33
C ILE A 164 12.38 -1.18 -8.29
N ALA A 165 13.20 -0.61 -7.40
CA ALA A 165 12.75 0.37 -6.41
C ALA A 165 12.12 1.63 -7.03
N LEU A 166 12.43 1.96 -8.29
CA LEU A 166 11.88 3.13 -8.98
C LEU A 166 10.84 2.74 -10.03
N VAL A 167 11.09 1.67 -10.78
CA VAL A 167 10.20 1.26 -11.88
C VAL A 167 8.86 0.74 -11.34
N LEU A 168 8.88 -0.09 -10.29
CA LEU A 168 7.65 -0.72 -9.81
C LEU A 168 6.64 0.29 -9.23
N PRO A 169 7.05 1.32 -8.45
CA PRO A 169 6.13 2.37 -8.01
C PRO A 169 5.45 3.11 -9.16
N VAL A 170 6.18 3.41 -10.24
CA VAL A 170 5.61 4.04 -11.43
C VAL A 170 4.59 3.13 -12.08
N VAL A 171 4.91 1.84 -12.25
CA VAL A 171 3.98 0.84 -12.80
C VAL A 171 2.73 0.74 -11.95
N ILE A 172 2.85 0.71 -10.62
CA ILE A 172 1.71 0.67 -9.70
C ILE A 172 0.85 1.91 -9.90
N VAL A 173 1.41 3.13 -9.88
CA VAL A 173 0.64 4.36 -10.08
C VAL A 173 -0.08 4.39 -11.43
N VAL A 174 0.61 3.98 -12.51
CA VAL A 174 0.03 3.95 -13.86
C VAL A 174 -1.09 2.92 -13.99
N ALA A 175 -1.03 1.80 -13.25
CA ALA A 175 -2.09 0.80 -13.22
C ALA A 175 -3.25 1.22 -12.30
N GLU A 176 -2.95 1.82 -11.15
CA GLU A 176 -3.90 2.24 -10.12
C GLU A 176 -4.88 3.30 -10.63
N VAL A 177 -4.38 4.35 -11.29
CA VAL A 177 -5.23 5.47 -11.69
C VAL A 177 -6.36 5.03 -12.64
N PRO A 178 -6.09 4.30 -13.75
CA PRO A 178 -7.16 3.84 -14.63
C PRO A 178 -8.09 2.84 -13.94
N LEU A 179 -7.54 1.86 -13.23
CA LEU A 179 -8.32 0.74 -12.70
C LEU A 179 -9.14 1.11 -11.47
N ALA A 180 -8.59 1.89 -10.54
CA ALA A 180 -9.27 2.27 -9.30
C ALA A 180 -10.10 3.56 -9.43
N ALA A 181 -9.61 4.54 -10.20
CA ALA A 181 -10.24 5.87 -10.26
C ALA A 181 -11.18 6.04 -11.46
N TRP A 182 -10.81 5.52 -12.64
CA TRP A 182 -11.55 5.76 -13.87
C TRP A 182 -12.54 4.66 -14.21
N THR A 183 -12.29 3.45 -13.73
CA THR A 183 -13.19 2.30 -13.89
C THR A 183 -13.58 1.71 -12.53
N PRO A 184 -14.41 2.41 -11.70
CA PRO A 184 -15.31 1.66 -10.83
C PRO A 184 -16.19 0.77 -11.74
N ASP A 185 -17.11 -0.06 -11.31
CA ASP A 185 -17.88 -0.95 -12.21
C ASP A 185 -17.04 -2.06 -12.91
N SER A 186 -15.77 -1.82 -13.26
CA SER A 186 -14.86 -2.85 -13.77
C SER A 186 -14.39 -3.74 -12.64
N VAL A 187 -14.55 -5.05 -12.83
CA VAL A 187 -14.04 -6.08 -11.90
C VAL A 187 -12.51 -5.99 -11.74
N LEU A 188 -11.80 -5.46 -12.75
CA LEU A 188 -10.33 -5.29 -12.68
C LEU A 188 -9.87 -4.29 -11.61
N ARG A 189 -10.76 -3.46 -11.05
CA ARG A 189 -10.43 -2.55 -9.93
C ARG A 189 -9.97 -3.28 -8.67
N TRP A 190 -10.28 -4.57 -8.54
CA TRP A 190 -9.85 -5.41 -7.43
C TRP A 190 -8.45 -6.01 -7.63
N ALA A 191 -7.89 -5.94 -8.85
CA ALA A 191 -6.57 -6.48 -9.14
C ALA A 191 -5.42 -5.56 -8.70
N VAL A 192 -5.73 -4.28 -8.43
CA VAL A 192 -4.76 -3.30 -7.97
C VAL A 192 -4.72 -3.24 -6.43
N PRO A 193 -3.55 -2.92 -5.83
CA PRO A 193 -3.42 -2.83 -4.38
C PRO A 193 -4.46 -1.91 -3.72
N LEU A 194 -4.88 -0.84 -4.39
CA LEU A 194 -5.89 0.09 -3.93
C LEU A 194 -7.20 -0.07 -4.72
N ALA A 195 -8.18 -0.74 -4.14
CA ALA A 195 -9.53 -0.82 -4.71
C ALA A 195 -10.40 0.39 -4.30
N ASN A 196 -11.39 0.69 -5.15
CA ASN A 196 -12.47 1.64 -4.89
C ASN A 196 -13.79 0.87 -4.78
N ASP A 197 -14.48 1.02 -3.65
CA ASP A 197 -15.72 0.30 -3.34
C ASP A 197 -16.98 1.06 -3.81
N ILE A 198 -16.81 2.25 -4.38
CA ILE A 198 -17.90 3.00 -5.01
C ILE A 198 -18.40 2.21 -6.21
N VAL A 199 -19.72 1.97 -6.23
CA VAL A 199 -20.44 1.44 -7.39
C VAL A 199 -21.25 2.58 -7.99
N ALA A 200 -20.97 2.90 -9.25
CA ALA A 200 -21.68 3.95 -9.95
C ALA A 200 -22.90 3.37 -10.67
N VAL A 201 -23.90 4.22 -10.94
CA VAL A 201 -24.95 3.86 -11.90
C VAL A 201 -24.28 3.68 -13.27
N PRO A 202 -24.61 2.61 -14.03
CA PRO A 202 -23.99 2.36 -15.34
C PRO A 202 -24.02 3.60 -16.24
N ASP A 203 -22.91 3.85 -16.95
CA ASP A 203 -22.71 4.99 -17.85
C ASP A 203 -22.82 6.39 -17.20
N SER A 204 -22.86 6.47 -15.86
CA SER A 204 -22.94 7.75 -15.14
C SER A 204 -21.62 8.23 -14.57
N TRP A 205 -20.56 7.40 -14.54
CA TRP A 205 -19.30 7.77 -13.91
C TRP A 205 -18.55 8.85 -14.68
N VAL A 206 -18.68 10.09 -14.20
CA VAL A 206 -17.81 11.20 -14.57
C VAL A 206 -17.21 11.76 -13.27
N ALA A 207 -15.91 11.99 -13.27
CA ALA A 207 -15.25 12.66 -12.15
C ALA A 207 -15.90 14.02 -11.93
N CYS A 208 -16.26 14.33 -10.68
CA CYS A 208 -16.83 15.62 -10.32
C CYS A 208 -15.81 16.74 -10.54
N GLU A 209 -15.87 17.41 -11.67
CA GLU A 209 -15.13 18.65 -11.87
C GLU A 209 -15.87 19.83 -11.22
N PRO A 210 -15.17 20.73 -10.53
CA PRO A 210 -15.78 21.88 -9.83
C PRO A 210 -16.57 22.82 -10.77
N LEU A 211 -16.40 22.71 -12.09
CA LEU A 211 -17.04 23.55 -13.10
C LEU A 211 -18.22 22.87 -13.81
N SER A 212 -18.47 21.57 -13.58
CA SER A 212 -19.53 20.82 -14.28
C SER A 212 -20.44 20.07 -13.29
N PRO A 213 -21.35 20.78 -12.60
CA PRO A 213 -22.23 20.19 -11.59
C PRO A 213 -23.28 19.22 -12.16
N GLN A 214 -23.50 19.19 -13.48
CA GLN A 214 -24.63 18.48 -14.07
C GLN A 214 -24.37 16.99 -14.35
N ASN A 215 -23.14 16.48 -14.23
CA ASN A 215 -22.81 15.08 -14.56
C ASN A 215 -21.91 14.39 -13.52
N CYS A 216 -21.88 14.88 -12.28
CA CYS A 216 -21.18 14.18 -11.20
C CYS A 216 -21.70 12.74 -11.05
N GLY A 217 -20.81 11.75 -11.08
CA GLY A 217 -21.18 10.33 -11.05
C GLY A 217 -22.19 10.00 -9.97
N ILE A 218 -23.29 9.35 -10.37
CA ILE A 218 -24.33 8.93 -9.42
C ILE A 218 -23.83 7.67 -8.73
N VAL A 219 -23.62 7.76 -7.43
CA VAL A 219 -23.24 6.60 -6.61
C VAL A 219 -24.50 5.80 -6.31
N ASP A 220 -24.54 4.55 -6.78
CA ASP A 220 -25.63 3.63 -6.50
C ASP A 220 -25.50 3.08 -5.07
N HIS A 221 -24.35 2.49 -4.76
CA HIS A 221 -24.02 2.00 -3.43
C HIS A 221 -22.50 1.86 -3.23
N PHE A 222 -22.11 1.38 -2.04
CA PHE A 222 -20.73 1.08 -1.69
C PHE A 222 -20.60 -0.39 -1.34
N ASP A 223 -19.74 -1.12 -2.05
CA ASP A 223 -19.52 -2.54 -1.86
C ASP A 223 -18.47 -2.81 -0.76
N THR A 224 -18.84 -2.47 0.46
CA THR A 224 -17.99 -2.67 1.65
C THR A 224 -17.68 -4.16 1.92
N THR A 225 -18.50 -5.07 1.38
CA THR A 225 -18.28 -6.52 1.51
C THR A 225 -17.14 -6.96 0.61
N ALA A 226 -17.17 -6.60 -0.68
CA ALA A 226 -16.05 -6.85 -1.59
C ALA A 226 -14.77 -6.17 -1.09
N LEU A 227 -14.89 -4.95 -0.54
CA LEU A 227 -13.75 -4.29 0.06
C LEU A 227 -13.17 -5.08 1.23
N ALA A 228 -13.99 -5.62 2.14
CA ALA A 228 -13.49 -6.46 3.24
C ALA A 228 -12.71 -7.68 2.73
N TRP A 229 -13.18 -8.32 1.66
CA TRP A 229 -12.45 -9.41 0.99
C TRP A 229 -11.12 -8.93 0.39
N HIS A 230 -11.11 -7.75 -0.23
CA HIS A 230 -9.89 -7.12 -0.74
C HIS A 230 -8.86 -6.90 0.38
N LEU A 231 -9.28 -6.43 1.56
CA LEU A 231 -8.39 -6.25 2.71
C LEU A 231 -7.80 -7.58 3.20
N LEU A 232 -8.60 -8.66 3.19
CA LEU A 232 -8.10 -10.00 3.52
C LEU A 232 -7.07 -10.48 2.50
N ALA A 233 -7.30 -10.23 1.21
CA ALA A 233 -6.34 -10.52 0.15
C ALA A 233 -5.05 -9.71 0.32
N LEU A 234 -5.15 -8.41 0.65
CA LEU A 234 -4.01 -7.52 0.88
C LEU A 234 -3.20 -7.93 2.13
N ALA A 235 -3.87 -8.33 3.21
CA ALA A 235 -3.21 -8.88 4.40
C ALA A 235 -2.54 -10.24 4.09
N GLY A 236 -3.23 -11.11 3.35
CA GLY A 236 -2.71 -12.40 2.91
C GLY A 236 -1.46 -12.27 2.04
N THR A 237 -1.44 -11.31 1.12
CA THR A 237 -0.26 -11.04 0.28
C THR A 237 0.91 -10.48 1.07
N ALA A 238 0.67 -9.56 2.01
CA ALA A 238 1.71 -9.09 2.92
C ALA A 238 2.36 -10.25 3.68
N ALA A 239 1.54 -11.15 4.24
CA ALA A 239 2.00 -12.36 4.93
C ALA A 239 2.75 -13.32 3.98
N ALA A 240 2.27 -13.50 2.76
CA ALA A 240 2.91 -14.34 1.75
C ALA A 240 4.30 -13.81 1.35
N PHE A 241 4.43 -12.49 1.09
CA PHE A 241 5.73 -11.87 0.81
C PHE A 241 6.69 -11.98 2.00
N ALA A 242 6.20 -11.76 3.22
CA ALA A 242 6.99 -11.93 4.43
C ALA A 242 7.50 -13.38 4.59
N ALA A 243 6.63 -14.37 4.42
CA ALA A 243 6.97 -15.79 4.49
C ALA A 243 7.97 -16.18 3.38
N ALA A 244 7.72 -15.73 2.14
CA ALA A 244 8.61 -15.99 1.01
C ALA A 244 10.00 -15.36 1.23
N ALA A 245 10.05 -14.13 1.74
CA ALA A 245 11.30 -13.43 2.06
C ALA A 245 12.15 -14.23 3.07
N LEU A 246 11.51 -14.81 4.10
CA LEU A 246 12.16 -15.66 5.12
C LEU A 246 12.61 -17.02 4.56
N ALA A 247 11.94 -17.54 3.53
CA ALA A 247 12.20 -18.84 2.93
C ALA A 247 13.31 -18.85 1.86
N THR A 248 13.73 -17.68 1.34
CA THR A 248 14.65 -17.54 0.18
C THR A 248 16.05 -18.18 0.31
N ARG A 249 16.41 -18.78 1.46
CA ARG A 249 17.70 -19.46 1.65
C ARG A 249 17.84 -20.80 0.90
N TRP A 250 16.75 -21.39 0.38
CA TRP A 250 16.78 -22.80 -0.05
C TRP A 250 16.60 -23.08 -1.55
N THR A 251 15.99 -22.20 -2.34
CA THR A 251 16.13 -22.15 -3.81
C THR A 251 15.47 -20.89 -4.34
N VAL A 252 16.14 -20.16 -5.23
CA VAL A 252 15.57 -19.00 -5.94
C VAL A 252 14.25 -19.37 -6.66
N ARG A 253 14.13 -20.62 -7.13
CA ARG A 253 12.94 -21.17 -7.80
C ARG A 253 11.72 -21.29 -6.89
N ALA A 254 11.87 -21.72 -5.64
CA ALA A 254 10.74 -21.80 -4.70
C ALA A 254 10.20 -20.41 -4.34
N GLY A 255 11.08 -19.40 -4.23
CA GLY A 255 10.67 -18.01 -4.01
C GLY A 255 9.81 -17.46 -5.15
N TYR A 256 10.18 -17.74 -6.40
CA TYR A 256 9.36 -17.37 -7.55
C TYR A 256 8.03 -18.12 -7.58
N ALA A 257 8.00 -19.41 -7.22
CA ALA A 257 6.76 -20.17 -7.17
C ALA A 257 5.77 -19.63 -6.12
N VAL A 258 6.25 -19.29 -4.92
CA VAL A 258 5.39 -18.69 -3.87
C VAL A 258 4.95 -17.27 -4.26
N GLY A 259 5.84 -16.47 -4.83
CA GLY A 259 5.49 -15.12 -5.32
C GLY A 259 4.48 -15.18 -6.47
N ALA A 260 4.68 -16.09 -7.42
CA ALA A 260 3.73 -16.33 -8.50
C ALA A 260 2.40 -16.85 -7.96
N LEU A 261 2.39 -17.72 -6.95
CA LEU A 261 1.16 -18.20 -6.33
C LEU A 261 0.42 -17.07 -5.60
N ALA A 262 1.13 -16.16 -4.93
CA ALA A 262 0.52 -14.98 -4.31
C ALA A 262 -0.11 -14.04 -5.37
N VAL A 263 0.57 -13.84 -6.51
CA VAL A 263 0.03 -13.06 -7.64
C VAL A 263 -1.15 -13.79 -8.28
N VAL A 264 -1.09 -15.10 -8.47
CA VAL A 264 -2.18 -15.91 -9.02
C VAL A 264 -3.38 -15.89 -8.08
N VAL A 265 -3.19 -16.02 -6.77
CA VAL A 265 -4.29 -15.90 -5.80
C VAL A 265 -4.91 -14.50 -5.87
N LEU A 266 -4.13 -13.44 -6.03
CA LEU A 266 -4.69 -12.10 -6.23
C LEU A 266 -5.50 -11.99 -7.53
N THR A 267 -5.02 -12.55 -8.64
CA THR A 267 -5.67 -12.39 -9.95
C THR A 267 -6.84 -13.35 -10.16
N THR A 268 -6.83 -14.55 -9.57
CA THR A 268 -7.95 -15.50 -9.68
C THR A 268 -9.11 -15.14 -8.77
N TRP A 269 -8.85 -14.49 -7.63
CA TRP A 269 -9.91 -13.98 -6.76
C TRP A 269 -10.62 -12.76 -7.35
N ALA A 270 -9.95 -11.97 -8.17
CA ALA A 270 -10.59 -10.89 -8.92
C ALA A 270 -11.53 -11.40 -10.03
N ALA A 271 -11.68 -12.71 -10.25
CA ALA A 271 -12.56 -13.26 -11.30
C ALA A 271 -13.86 -13.90 -10.77
N VAL A 272 -14.10 -13.87 -9.45
CA VAL A 272 -15.28 -14.43 -8.76
C VAL A 272 -16.12 -13.31 -8.19
#